data_AF-A0A1V9EFA1-F1
#
_entry.id   AF-A0A1V9EFA1-F1
#
_cell.length_a   1.000
_cell.length_b   1.000
_cell.length_c   1.000
_cell.angle_alpha   90.00
_cell.angle_beta   90.00
_cell.angle_gamma   90.00
#
_symmetry.space_group_name_H-M   'P 1'
#
loop_
_entity.id
_entity.type
_entity.pdbx_description
1 polymer ?
#
loop_
_entity_poly.entity_id
_entity_poly.type
_entity_poly.pdbx_seq_one_letter_code
_entity_poly.pdbx_strand_id
1 'polypeptide(L)'
;MSRTRTLTPQQKDELRQSFTQGGFSAEAAILKLVAEGYEPEEAKALIVAEFKEYKTEVFNRVVNRNNSEEARKGLTILIMMISVIGPLFDITSPLWYIVAIAASGITGYFAFKTKPIAGVLGSIIMPIVFPFAYNFYFSGRTSFIRIEMLIPIFIAAVPAFIIYYIISKTVYAKVED
;
A
#
# COMPACT_ATOMS: atom_id res chain seq x y z
N MET A 1 -21.01 -11.60 -27.46
CA MET A 1 -20.32 -12.44 -26.46
C MET A 1 -18.99 -11.77 -26.13
N SER A 2 -18.90 -11.02 -25.04
CA SER A 2 -17.61 -10.46 -24.61
C SER A 2 -16.81 -11.58 -23.94
N ARG A 3 -15.70 -12.01 -24.55
CA ARG A 3 -14.74 -12.91 -23.90
C ARG A 3 -14.03 -12.06 -22.85
N THR A 4 -14.26 -12.34 -21.57
CA THR A 4 -13.51 -11.74 -20.45
C THR A 4 -12.02 -12.00 -20.69
N ARG A 5 -11.25 -10.97 -21.00
CA ARG A 5 -9.82 -11.12 -21.29
C ARG A 5 -9.07 -11.13 -19.96
N THR A 6 -8.18 -12.10 -19.78
CA THR A 6 -7.31 -12.18 -18.60
C THR A 6 -5.94 -11.57 -18.91
N LEU A 7 -5.21 -11.16 -17.88
CA LEU A 7 -3.82 -10.70 -18.03
C LEU A 7 -2.91 -11.90 -18.34
N THR A 8 -2.01 -11.71 -19.29
CA THR A 8 -0.92 -12.64 -19.60
C THR A 8 0.10 -12.69 -18.45
N PRO A 9 0.88 -13.78 -18.31
CA PRO A 9 1.90 -13.90 -17.27
C PRO A 9 2.93 -12.77 -17.28
N GLN A 10 3.36 -12.30 -18.46
CA GLN A 10 4.28 -11.17 -18.59
C GLN A 10 3.67 -9.86 -18.09
N GLN A 11 2.41 -9.58 -18.45
CA GLN A 11 1.72 -8.39 -17.94
C GLN A 11 1.57 -8.44 -16.43
N LYS A 12 1.27 -9.60 -15.85
CA LYS A 12 1.19 -9.78 -14.39
C LYS A 12 2.52 -9.49 -13.71
N ASP A 13 3.63 -10.02 -14.22
CA ASP A 13 4.96 -9.81 -13.64
C ASP A 13 5.40 -8.34 -13.72
N GLU A 14 5.19 -7.68 -14.85
CA GLU A 14 5.46 -6.24 -14.99
C GLU A 14 4.61 -5.41 -14.04
N LEU A 15 3.33 -5.75 -13.89
CA LEU A 15 2.42 -5.09 -12.97
C LEU A 15 2.89 -5.25 -11.52
N ARG A 16 3.23 -6.48 -11.11
CA ARG A 16 3.77 -6.80 -9.78
C ARG A 16 5.08 -6.06 -9.50
N GLN A 17 5.97 -6.01 -10.47
CA GLN A 17 7.21 -5.25 -10.36
C GLN A 17 6.92 -3.76 -10.18
N SER A 18 5.96 -3.23 -10.95
CA SER A 18 5.56 -1.82 -10.82
C SER A 18 4.94 -1.50 -9.45
N PHE A 19 4.22 -2.44 -8.81
CA PHE A 19 3.66 -2.25 -7.47
C PHE A 19 4.72 -2.09 -6.37
N THR A 20 5.91 -2.67 -6.57
CA THR A 20 7.01 -2.64 -5.58
C THR A 20 7.98 -1.49 -5.79
N GLN A 21 8.03 -0.93 -6.99
CA GLN A 21 8.85 0.22 -7.31
C GLN A 21 8.12 1.50 -6.91
N GLY A 22 8.84 2.49 -6.38
CA GLY A 22 8.29 3.77 -5.90
C GLY A 22 7.69 4.69 -6.98
N GLY A 23 7.18 4.14 -8.09
CA GLY A 23 6.67 4.85 -9.26
C GLY A 23 5.45 4.19 -9.92
N PHE A 24 4.69 3.36 -9.19
CA PHE A 24 3.42 2.82 -9.71
C PHE A 24 2.45 3.95 -10.07
N SER A 25 1.88 3.91 -11.28
CA SER A 25 0.79 4.80 -11.70
C SER A 25 -0.36 3.94 -12.21
N ALA A 26 -1.50 4.07 -11.54
CA ALA A 26 -2.72 3.36 -11.91
C ALA A 26 -3.19 3.81 -13.30
N GLU A 27 -3.23 5.11 -13.60
CA GLU A 27 -3.58 5.59 -14.94
C GLU A 27 -2.64 5.06 -16.01
N ALA A 28 -1.33 5.01 -15.77
CA ALA A 28 -0.40 4.49 -16.76
C ALA A 28 -0.55 2.98 -16.99
N ALA A 29 -0.79 2.22 -15.94
CA ALA A 29 -1.07 0.79 -16.04
C ALA A 29 -2.38 0.55 -16.80
N ILE A 30 -3.41 1.35 -16.54
CA ILE A 30 -4.70 1.31 -17.25
C ILE A 30 -4.49 1.69 -18.72
N LEU A 31 -3.82 2.80 -19.01
CA LEU A 31 -3.54 3.26 -20.38
C LEU A 31 -2.71 2.24 -21.18
N LYS A 32 -1.77 1.54 -20.52
CA LYS A 32 -1.00 0.46 -21.15
C LYS A 32 -1.91 -0.70 -21.55
N LEU A 33 -2.78 -1.16 -20.65
CA LEU A 33 -3.75 -2.21 -20.96
C LEU A 33 -4.79 -1.76 -22.01
N VAL A 34 -5.20 -0.50 -21.98
CA VAL A 34 -6.11 0.06 -23.00
C VAL A 34 -5.43 0.12 -24.37
N ALA A 35 -4.15 0.51 -24.44
CA ALA A 35 -3.37 0.46 -25.68
C ALA A 35 -3.19 -0.96 -26.24
N GLU A 36 -3.22 -1.97 -25.36
CA GLU A 36 -3.20 -3.39 -25.70
C GLU A 36 -4.60 -3.95 -26.04
N GLY A 37 -5.62 -3.08 -26.06
CA GLY A 37 -6.97 -3.38 -26.54
C GLY A 37 -7.95 -3.87 -25.47
N TYR A 38 -7.66 -3.65 -24.18
CA TYR A 38 -8.62 -3.85 -23.10
C TYR A 38 -9.53 -2.64 -22.94
N GLU A 39 -10.79 -2.84 -22.56
CA GLU A 39 -11.66 -1.73 -22.19
C GLU A 39 -11.17 -1.07 -20.88
N PRO A 40 -11.31 0.26 -20.71
CA PRO A 40 -10.79 0.97 -19.53
C PRO A 40 -11.28 0.40 -18.20
N GLU A 41 -12.56 0.02 -18.12
CA GLU A 41 -13.17 -0.57 -16.93
C GLU A 41 -12.68 -2.00 -16.67
N GLU A 42 -12.42 -2.78 -17.73
CA GLU A 42 -11.87 -4.14 -17.63
C GLU A 42 -10.40 -4.09 -17.19
N ALA A 43 -9.62 -3.16 -17.76
CA ALA A 43 -8.23 -2.92 -17.36
C ALA A 43 -8.12 -2.54 -15.87
N LYS A 44 -9.00 -1.64 -15.39
CA LYS A 44 -9.07 -1.27 -13.98
C LYS A 44 -9.39 -2.48 -13.09
N ALA A 45 -10.39 -3.28 -13.46
CA ALA A 45 -10.77 -4.47 -12.70
C ALA A 45 -9.63 -5.52 -12.64
N LEU A 46 -8.95 -5.75 -13.75
CA LEU A 46 -7.82 -6.69 -13.85
C LEU A 46 -6.63 -6.25 -12.99
N ILE A 47 -6.28 -4.96 -13.01
CA ILE A 47 -5.20 -4.41 -12.19
C ILE A 47 -5.52 -4.58 -10.70
N VAL A 48 -6.76 -4.29 -10.29
CA VAL A 48 -7.19 -4.44 -8.90
C VAL A 48 -7.16 -5.89 -8.45
N ALA A 49 -7.61 -6.82 -9.31
CA ALA A 49 -7.57 -8.25 -9.02
C ALA A 49 -6.13 -8.74 -8.82
N GLU A 50 -5.23 -8.36 -9.72
CA GLU A 50 -3.81 -8.72 -9.65
C GLU A 50 -3.12 -8.10 -8.42
N PHE A 51 -3.44 -6.85 -8.10
CA PHE A 51 -2.91 -6.18 -6.91
C PHE A 51 -3.35 -6.89 -5.62
N LYS A 52 -4.62 -7.30 -5.55
CA LYS A 52 -5.17 -8.04 -4.41
C LYS A 52 -4.52 -9.42 -4.26
N GLU A 53 -4.33 -10.12 -5.37
CA GLU A 53 -3.63 -11.40 -5.41
C GLU A 53 -2.19 -11.25 -4.95
N TYR A 54 -1.46 -10.28 -5.51
CA TYR A 54 -0.09 -9.98 -5.14
C TYR A 54 0.07 -9.60 -3.66
N LYS A 55 -0.83 -8.75 -3.12
CA LYS A 55 -0.88 -8.43 -1.68
C LYS A 55 -0.98 -9.69 -0.82
N THR A 56 -1.85 -10.63 -1.21
CA THR A 56 -2.07 -11.88 -0.47
C THR A 56 -0.83 -12.77 -0.55
N GLU A 57 -0.20 -12.85 -1.71
CA GLU A 57 1.02 -13.60 -1.94
C GLU A 57 2.19 -13.06 -1.10
N VAL A 58 2.40 -11.73 -1.11
CA VAL A 58 3.45 -11.07 -0.32
C VAL A 58 3.22 -11.32 1.17
N PHE A 59 1.98 -11.18 1.65
CA PHE A 59 1.63 -11.46 3.05
C PHE A 59 1.99 -12.90 3.44
N ASN A 60 1.55 -13.89 2.66
CA ASN A 60 1.81 -15.31 2.94
C ASN A 60 3.30 -15.65 2.87
N ARG A 61 4.02 -15.12 1.87
CA ARG A 61 5.46 -15.32 1.71
C ARG A 61 6.23 -14.76 2.91
N VAL A 62 5.80 -13.61 3.42
CA VAL A 62 6.47 -12.90 4.50
C VAL A 62 6.17 -13.50 5.86
N VAL A 63 4.90 -13.84 6.14
CA VAL A 63 4.50 -14.47 7.42
C VAL A 63 5.22 -15.80 7.64
N ASN A 64 5.52 -16.53 6.56
CA ASN A 64 6.17 -17.85 6.62
C ASN A 64 7.72 -17.81 6.62
N ARG A 65 8.36 -16.63 6.51
CA ARG A 65 9.82 -16.51 6.60
C ARG A 65 10.27 -16.28 8.05
N ASN A 66 11.23 -17.09 8.50
CA ASN A 66 11.83 -16.98 9.85
C ASN A 66 12.82 -15.81 10.02
N ASN A 67 13.08 -15.02 8.97
CA ASN A 67 14.01 -13.90 9.02
C ASN A 67 13.26 -12.59 9.34
N SER A 68 13.36 -12.11 10.58
CA SER A 68 12.49 -11.06 11.13
C SER A 68 12.63 -9.71 10.44
N GLU A 69 13.82 -9.38 9.91
CA GLU A 69 14.07 -8.08 9.28
C GLU A 69 13.50 -7.98 7.86
N GLU A 70 13.70 -9.02 7.03
CA GLU A 70 13.06 -9.10 5.71
C GLU A 70 11.54 -9.14 5.84
N ALA A 71 11.05 -9.88 6.83
CA ALA A 71 9.62 -9.97 7.06
C ALA A 71 9.03 -8.62 7.48
N ARG A 72 9.72 -7.88 8.36
CA ARG A 72 9.32 -6.52 8.73
C ARG A 72 9.32 -5.57 7.53
N LYS A 73 10.34 -5.62 6.67
CA LYS A 73 10.40 -4.80 5.43
C LYS A 73 9.22 -5.12 4.52
N GLY A 74 8.95 -6.40 4.26
CA GLY A 74 7.83 -6.84 3.43
C GLY A 74 6.47 -6.39 3.98
N LEU A 75 6.23 -6.52 5.29
CA LEU A 75 4.98 -6.07 5.92
C LEU A 75 4.85 -4.55 5.95
N THR A 76 5.96 -3.81 6.06
CA THR A 76 5.95 -2.35 5.98
C THR A 76 5.56 -1.87 4.57
N ILE A 77 6.09 -2.53 3.53
CA ILE A 77 5.67 -2.27 2.14
C ILE A 77 4.17 -2.58 1.97
N LEU A 78 3.69 -3.65 2.58
CA LEU A 78 2.28 -4.02 2.52
C LEU A 78 1.35 -2.95 3.14
N ILE A 79 1.74 -2.35 4.27
CA ILE A 79 0.99 -1.24 4.90
C ILE A 79 0.92 -0.04 3.95
N MET A 80 2.04 0.29 3.30
CA MET A 80 2.09 1.38 2.31
C MET A 80 1.14 1.09 1.14
N MET A 81 1.21 -0.12 0.56
CA MET A 81 0.33 -0.54 -0.52
C MET A 81 -1.15 -0.42 -0.14
N ILE A 82 -1.54 -0.90 1.04
CA ILE A 82 -2.93 -0.81 1.54
C ILE A 82 -3.41 0.66 1.61
N SER A 83 -2.53 1.54 2.08
CA SER A 83 -2.84 2.96 2.29
C SER A 83 -2.98 3.73 0.99
N VAL A 84 -2.21 3.35 -0.03
CA VAL A 84 -2.10 4.06 -1.31
C VAL A 84 -3.25 3.72 -2.26
N ILE A 85 -3.80 2.50 -2.22
CA ILE A 85 -4.89 2.06 -3.13
C ILE A 85 -6.09 3.02 -3.11
N GLY A 86 -6.52 3.47 -1.93
CA GLY A 86 -7.73 4.28 -1.82
C GLY A 86 -7.63 5.56 -2.64
N PRO A 87 -6.68 6.45 -2.32
CA PRO A 87 -6.49 7.70 -3.06
C PRO A 87 -6.07 7.51 -4.52
N LEU A 88 -5.27 6.48 -4.83
CA LEU A 88 -4.85 6.22 -6.21
C LEU A 88 -5.99 5.89 -7.17
N PHE A 89 -7.03 5.23 -6.68
CA PHE A 89 -8.17 4.79 -7.49
C PHE A 89 -9.42 5.64 -7.24
N ASP A 90 -9.24 6.81 -6.61
CA ASP A 90 -10.30 7.73 -6.22
C ASP A 90 -11.42 7.07 -5.39
N ILE A 91 -11.02 6.12 -4.53
CA ILE A 91 -11.94 5.45 -3.61
C ILE A 91 -12.17 6.39 -2.42
N THR A 92 -13.36 6.98 -2.38
CA THR A 92 -13.80 7.87 -1.30
C THR A 92 -14.65 7.15 -0.24
N SER A 93 -14.92 5.85 -0.43
CA SER A 93 -15.77 5.05 0.47
C SER A 93 -15.21 5.01 1.90
N PRO A 94 -15.95 5.47 2.92
CA PRO A 94 -15.53 5.38 4.32
C PRO A 94 -15.28 3.93 4.76
N LEU A 95 -16.05 2.98 4.22
CA LEU A 95 -15.89 1.55 4.53
C LEU A 95 -14.52 1.02 4.07
N TRP A 96 -14.02 1.49 2.91
CA TRP A 96 -12.69 1.12 2.44
C TRP A 96 -11.61 1.55 3.44
N TYR A 97 -11.69 2.78 3.95
CA TYR A 97 -10.71 3.30 4.91
C TYR A 97 -10.78 2.58 6.26
N ILE A 98 -11.96 2.18 6.72
CA ILE A 98 -12.09 1.33 7.93
C ILE A 98 -11.37 -0.01 7.71
N VAL A 99 -11.59 -0.67 6.57
CA VAL A 99 -10.93 -1.94 6.24
C VAL A 99 -9.43 -1.76 6.08
N ALA A 100 -8.99 -0.68 5.44
CA ALA A 100 -7.58 -0.35 5.25
C ALA A 100 -6.87 -0.09 6.59
N ILE A 101 -7.52 0.61 7.52
CA ILE A 101 -7.04 0.83 8.89
C ILE A 101 -6.91 -0.52 9.63
N ALA A 102 -7.96 -1.34 9.63
CA ALA A 102 -7.93 -2.65 10.29
C ALA A 102 -6.83 -3.56 9.71
N ALA A 103 -6.73 -3.64 8.39
CA ALA A 103 -5.71 -4.43 7.71
C ALA A 103 -4.28 -3.93 8.01
N SER A 104 -4.08 -2.61 8.05
CA SER A 104 -2.78 -2.01 8.37
C SER A 104 -2.40 -2.24 9.82
N GLY A 105 -3.37 -2.17 10.75
CA GLY A 105 -3.16 -2.51 12.16
C GLY A 105 -2.72 -3.96 12.35
N ILE A 106 -3.43 -4.92 11.75
CA ILE A 106 -3.07 -6.35 11.79
C ILE A 106 -1.67 -6.55 11.19
N THR A 107 -1.41 -5.95 10.05
CA THR A 107 -0.10 -6.05 9.38
C THR A 107 1.01 -5.47 10.27
N GLY A 108 0.76 -4.33 10.92
CA GLY A 108 1.67 -3.69 11.88
C GLY A 108 1.98 -4.55 13.10
N TYR A 109 1.00 -5.25 13.65
CA TYR A 109 1.20 -6.22 14.73
C TYR A 109 2.25 -7.28 14.34
N PHE A 110 2.11 -7.86 13.14
CA PHE A 110 3.04 -8.87 12.64
C PHE A 110 4.39 -8.29 12.17
N ALA A 111 4.43 -7.05 11.70
CA ALA A 111 5.64 -6.38 11.24
C ALA A 111 6.59 -6.06 12.41
N PHE A 112 6.03 -5.75 13.58
CA PHE A 112 6.76 -5.31 14.75
C PHE A 112 6.48 -6.20 15.97
N LYS A 113 6.68 -7.52 15.84
CA LYS A 113 6.36 -8.51 16.90
C LYS A 113 7.00 -8.21 18.27
N THR A 114 8.14 -7.53 18.30
CA THR A 114 8.80 -7.13 19.56
C THR A 114 8.09 -5.97 20.25
N LYS A 115 7.40 -5.11 19.48
CA LYS A 115 6.69 -3.91 19.96
C LYS A 115 5.32 -3.82 19.26
N PRO A 116 4.42 -4.80 19.48
CA PRO A 116 3.22 -4.98 18.68
C PRO A 116 2.24 -3.81 18.76
N ILE A 117 2.06 -3.21 19.95
CA ILE A 117 1.16 -2.07 20.15
C ILE A 117 1.68 -0.85 19.40
N ALA A 118 3.00 -0.60 19.46
CA ALA A 118 3.63 0.46 18.68
C ALA A 118 3.48 0.19 17.17
N GLY A 119 3.64 -1.07 16.75
CA GLY A 119 3.44 -1.51 15.36
C GLY A 119 2.03 -1.24 14.85
N VAL A 120 1.01 -1.62 15.62
CA VAL A 120 -0.41 -1.36 15.29
C VAL A 120 -0.65 0.14 15.17
N LEU A 121 -0.33 0.91 16.23
CA LEU A 121 -0.63 2.34 16.28
C LEU A 121 0.15 3.14 15.24
N GLY A 122 1.41 2.83 14.98
CA GLY A 122 2.16 3.47 13.90
C GLY A 122 1.60 3.13 12.53
N SER A 123 1.16 1.89 12.30
CA SER A 123 0.71 1.43 10.98
C SER A 123 -0.67 1.97 10.60
N ILE A 124 -1.58 2.19 11.55
CA ILE A 124 -2.90 2.78 11.24
C ILE A 124 -2.82 4.26 10.83
N ILE A 125 -1.75 4.97 11.18
CA ILE A 125 -1.58 6.37 10.81
C ILE A 125 -1.42 6.52 9.30
N MET A 126 -0.78 5.56 8.62
CA MET A 126 -0.59 5.59 7.18
C MET A 126 -1.91 5.72 6.39
N PRO A 127 -2.89 4.80 6.52
CA PRO A 127 -4.16 4.90 5.78
C PRO A 127 -5.04 6.07 6.23
N ILE A 128 -4.76 6.68 7.40
CA ILE A 128 -5.47 7.88 7.87
C ILE A 128 -4.88 9.14 7.23
N VAL A 129 -3.56 9.30 7.26
CA VAL A 129 -2.89 10.55 6.86
C VAL A 129 -2.67 10.61 5.35
N PHE A 130 -2.38 9.47 4.72
CA PHE A 130 -2.04 9.43 3.29
C PHE A 130 -3.09 10.08 2.37
N PRO A 131 -4.42 9.84 2.54
CA PRO A 131 -5.43 10.51 1.71
C PRO A 131 -5.39 12.03 1.80
N PHE A 132 -5.17 12.58 2.99
CA PHE A 132 -5.04 14.03 3.17
C PHE A 132 -3.75 14.55 2.54
N ALA A 133 -2.62 13.85 2.74
CA ALA A 133 -1.34 14.21 2.15
C ALA A 133 -1.40 14.18 0.62
N TYR A 134 -2.03 13.14 0.04
CA TYR A 134 -2.24 12.98 -1.39
C TYR A 134 -3.08 14.13 -1.96
N ASN A 135 -4.25 14.39 -1.36
CA ASN A 135 -5.13 15.46 -1.81
C ASN A 135 -4.51 16.84 -1.65
N PHE A 136 -3.78 17.09 -0.56
CA PHE A 136 -3.08 18.34 -0.33
C PHE A 136 -1.97 18.57 -1.37
N TYR A 137 -1.15 17.55 -1.62
CA TYR A 137 0.01 17.68 -2.50
C TYR A 137 -0.38 17.82 -3.98
N PHE A 138 -1.40 17.08 -4.43
CA PHE A 138 -1.86 17.11 -5.82
C PHE A 138 -3.01 18.10 -6.08
N SER A 139 -3.46 18.84 -5.08
CA SER A 139 -4.53 19.84 -5.25
C SER A 139 -4.18 20.86 -6.34
N GLY A 140 -5.07 21.04 -7.31
CA GLY A 140 -4.93 22.03 -8.37
C GLY A 140 -3.91 21.68 -9.47
N ARG A 141 -3.37 20.45 -9.51
CA ARG A 141 -2.44 19.99 -10.55
C ARG A 141 -3.15 19.14 -11.59
N THR A 142 -2.91 19.43 -12.87
CA THR A 142 -3.46 18.68 -14.02
C THR A 142 -2.52 17.60 -14.55
N SER A 143 -1.24 17.64 -14.16
CA SER A 143 -0.26 16.59 -14.43
C SER A 143 0.79 16.56 -13.33
N PHE A 144 1.36 15.37 -13.09
CA PHE A 144 2.46 15.18 -12.15
C PHE A 144 3.38 14.07 -12.67
N ILE A 145 4.65 14.16 -12.31
CA ILE A 145 5.64 13.13 -12.63
C ILE A 145 5.51 12.03 -11.57
N ARG A 146 5.57 10.74 -11.97
CA ARG A 146 5.31 9.60 -11.07
C ARG A 146 6.15 9.58 -9.79
N ILE A 147 7.36 10.14 -9.82
CA ILE A 147 8.24 10.25 -8.65
C ILE A 147 7.65 11.12 -7.54
N GLU A 148 6.75 12.04 -7.88
CA GLU A 148 6.14 12.96 -6.91
C GLU A 148 5.20 12.25 -5.93
N MET A 149 4.75 11.03 -6.25
CA MET A 149 4.01 10.15 -5.34
C MET A 149 4.76 9.84 -4.04
N LEU A 150 6.10 9.92 -4.07
CA LEU A 150 6.91 9.71 -2.87
C LEU A 150 6.66 10.79 -1.83
N ILE A 151 6.32 12.02 -2.24
CA ILE A 151 6.13 13.15 -1.32
C ILE A 151 4.96 12.91 -0.36
N PRO A 152 3.72 12.61 -0.82
CA PRO A 152 2.64 12.30 0.10
C PRO A 152 2.89 11.01 0.91
N ILE A 153 3.64 10.03 0.36
CA ILE A 153 4.06 8.85 1.11
C ILE A 153 4.96 9.26 2.29
N PHE A 154 5.96 10.11 2.08
CA PHE A 154 6.84 10.60 3.15
C PHE A 154 6.08 11.45 4.17
N ILE A 155 5.17 12.33 3.72
CA ILE A 155 4.31 13.13 4.60
C ILE A 155 3.48 12.24 5.53
N ALA A 156 2.99 11.09 5.05
CA ALA A 156 2.26 10.13 5.87
C ALA A 156 3.17 9.24 6.74
N ALA A 157 4.36 8.89 6.24
CA ALA A 157 5.30 8.01 6.93
C ALA A 157 5.94 8.67 8.16
N VAL A 158 6.20 9.99 8.10
CA VAL A 158 6.78 10.75 9.23
C VAL A 158 5.92 10.67 10.50
N PRO A 159 4.63 11.05 10.50
CA PRO A 159 3.79 10.93 11.69
C PRO A 159 3.59 9.48 12.13
N ALA A 160 3.49 8.53 11.18
CA ALA A 160 3.43 7.11 11.50
C ALA A 160 4.68 6.64 12.28
N PHE A 161 5.87 7.08 11.86
CA PHE A 161 7.13 6.80 12.53
C PHE A 161 7.22 7.47 13.91
N ILE A 162 6.78 8.73 14.02
CA ILE A 162 6.76 9.45 15.31
C ILE A 162 5.87 8.72 16.32
N ILE A 163 4.65 8.32 15.93
CA ILE A 163 3.74 7.58 16.81
C ILE A 163 4.35 6.23 17.21
N TYR A 164 4.91 5.48 16.25
CA TYR A 164 5.63 4.25 16.56
C TYR A 164 6.74 4.48 17.60
N TYR A 165 7.56 5.52 17.41
CA TYR A 165 8.68 5.83 18.29
C TYR A 165 8.22 6.22 19.71
N ILE A 166 7.21 7.10 19.81
CA ILE A 166 6.65 7.52 21.11
C ILE A 166 6.11 6.31 21.86
N ILE A 167 5.27 5.48 21.23
CA ILE A 167 4.67 4.31 21.90
C ILE A 167 5.74 3.26 22.23
N SER A 168 6.71 3.05 21.32
CA SER A 168 7.85 2.18 21.57
C SER A 168 8.64 2.63 22.80
N LYS A 169 8.82 3.93 23.02
CA LYS A 169 9.60 4.46 24.14
C LYS A 169 8.81 4.58 25.43
N THR A 170 7.49 4.77 25.38
CA THR A 170 6.68 4.90 26.60
C THR A 170 6.22 3.54 27.13
N VAL A 171 5.74 2.66 26.25
CA VAL A 171 5.15 1.37 26.64
C VAL A 171 6.21 0.29 26.85
N TYR A 172 7.31 0.34 26.11
CA TYR A 172 8.32 -0.72 26.11
C TYR A 172 9.66 -0.32 26.77
N ALA A 173 9.74 0.85 27.42
CA ALA A 173 10.95 1.32 28.10
C ALA A 173 11.47 0.40 29.23
N LYS A 174 10.63 -0.50 29.76
CA LYS A 174 10.98 -1.42 30.86
C LYS A 174 11.12 -2.88 30.44
N VAL A 175 11.12 -3.17 29.14
CA VAL A 175 11.21 -4.55 28.61
C VAL A 175 12.64 -4.85 28.09
N GLU A 176 13.56 -3.90 28.23
CA GLU A 176 14.97 -4.02 27.82
C GLU A 176 15.94 -4.21 29.02
N ASP A 177 15.44 -4.65 30.18
CA ASP A 177 16.26 -5.12 31.33
C ASP A 177 16.29 -6.66 31.41
#